data_AF-A0A7S9PZF0-F1
#
_entry.id   AF-A0A7S9PZF0-F1
#
_cell.length_a   1.000
_cell.length_b   1.000
_cell.length_c   1.000
_cell.angle_alpha   90.00
_cell.angle_beta   90.00
_cell.angle_gamma   90.00
#
_symmetry.space_group_name_H-M   'P 1'
#
loop_
_entity.id
_entity.type
_entity.pdbx_description
1 polymer ?
#
loop_
_entity_poly.entity_id
_entity_poly.type
_entity_poly.pdbx_seq_one_letter_code
_entity_poly.pdbx_strand_id
1 'polypeptide(L)'
;MKTYFYLFLILFLSFNAAAQQDTASYAAQRVKVNALLAERSAKFGQYDESLNQRTGIFGWQTRKDIKNSNEILRQVVLTDNNIFKELKVLMEYKDLQNQQKVAVADHSQEKLDSYMRAIKKLQDQNELLKVQATKNNQSLSTYIIIALILIMAGGFYFFNKELKRYKKNEKSAV
;
A
#
# COMPACT_ATOMS: atom_id res chain seq x y z
N MET A 1 4.70 27.53 15.25
CA MET A 1 4.17 27.10 13.92
C MET A 1 5.22 27.13 12.82
N LYS A 2 6.00 28.21 12.65
CA LYS A 2 7.04 28.30 11.59
C LYS A 2 8.09 27.18 11.65
N THR A 3 8.50 26.75 12.84
CA THR A 3 9.45 25.64 13.05
C THR A 3 8.93 24.29 12.56
N TYR A 4 7.65 23.97 12.78
CA TYR A 4 7.03 22.75 12.26
C TYR A 4 6.87 22.76 10.75
N PHE A 5 6.66 23.94 10.16
CA PHE A 5 6.59 24.11 8.70
C PHE A 5 7.93 23.80 8.03
N TYR A 6 9.05 24.28 8.59
CA TYR A 6 10.40 23.94 8.07
C TYR A 6 10.72 22.46 8.23
N LEU A 7 10.33 21.83 9.34
CA LEU A 7 10.51 20.40 9.58
C LEU A 7 9.73 19.57 8.56
N PHE A 8 8.49 19.97 8.25
CA PHE A 8 7.66 19.34 7.23
C PHE A 8 8.24 19.51 5.82
N LEU A 9 8.79 20.68 5.51
CA LEU A 9 9.45 20.96 4.24
C LEU A 9 10.69 20.07 4.04
N ILE A 10 11.52 19.92 5.09
CA ILE A 10 12.71 19.06 5.06
C ILE A 10 12.33 17.58 4.89
N LEU A 11 11.23 17.14 5.52
CA LEU A 11 10.71 15.79 5.36
C LEU A 11 10.25 15.53 3.92
N PHE A 12 9.55 16.49 3.30
CA PHE A 12 9.10 16.42 1.92
C PHE A 12 10.26 16.40 0.91
N LEU A 13 11.29 17.22 1.13
CA LEU A 13 12.49 17.25 0.27
C LEU A 13 13.27 15.93 0.33
N SER A 14 13.39 15.33 1.52
CA SER A 14 14.06 14.03 1.70
C SER A 14 13.36 12.88 0.97
N PHE A 15 12.03 12.92 0.88
CA PHE A 15 11.23 11.88 0.20
C PHE A 15 11.43 11.88 -1.32
N ASN A 16 11.58 13.05 -1.93
CA ASN A 16 11.81 13.18 -3.37
C ASN A 16 13.21 12.71 -3.78
N ALA A 17 14.21 12.93 -2.92
CA ALA A 17 15.59 12.49 -3.17
C ALA A 17 15.71 10.96 -3.24
N ALA A 18 15.01 10.23 -2.36
CA ALA A 18 15.03 8.77 -2.34
C ALA A 18 14.39 8.14 -3.60
N ALA A 19 13.26 8.68 -4.08
CA ALA A 19 12.58 8.17 -5.27
C ALA A 19 13.38 8.39 -6.58
N GLN A 20 14.21 9.44 -6.62
CA GLN A 20 15.02 9.76 -7.79
C GLN A 20 16.27 8.87 -7.91
N GLN A 21 16.78 8.34 -6.80
CA GLN A 21 18.02 7.57 -6.74
C GLN A 21 17.90 6.19 -7.41
N ASP A 22 16.75 5.51 -7.23
CA ASP A 22 16.46 4.22 -7.86
C ASP A 22 16.25 4.36 -9.38
N THR A 23 15.64 5.46 -9.81
CA THR A 23 15.44 5.74 -11.25
C THR A 23 16.76 6.12 -11.94
N ALA A 24 17.62 6.88 -11.26
CA ALA A 24 18.90 7.34 -11.80
C ALA A 24 19.92 6.18 -11.96
N SER A 25 19.98 5.25 -11.01
CA SER A 25 20.87 4.09 -11.08
C SER A 25 20.51 3.13 -12.22
N TYR A 26 19.21 2.83 -12.38
CA TYR A 26 18.70 2.02 -13.50
C TYR A 26 18.96 2.70 -14.86
N ALA A 27 18.71 4.01 -14.95
CA ALA A 27 18.99 4.78 -16.16
C ALA A 27 20.48 4.78 -16.53
N ALA A 28 21.37 4.95 -15.54
CA ALA A 28 22.82 4.90 -15.75
C ALA A 28 23.29 3.51 -16.24
N GLN A 29 22.73 2.43 -15.70
CA GLN A 29 23.03 1.06 -16.15
C GLN A 29 22.56 0.81 -17.59
N ARG A 30 21.38 1.32 -17.99
CA ARG A 30 20.92 1.24 -19.38
C ARG A 30 21.83 1.98 -20.35
N VAL A 31 22.29 3.18 -19.99
CA VAL A 31 23.25 3.94 -20.79
C VAL A 31 24.56 3.17 -20.95
N LYS A 32 25.05 2.55 -19.87
CA LYS A 32 26.26 1.72 -19.89
C LYS A 32 26.11 0.51 -20.82
N VAL A 33 24.97 -0.19 -20.77
CA VAL A 33 24.70 -1.31 -21.70
C VAL A 33 24.65 -0.84 -23.15
N ASN A 34 23.99 0.28 -23.43
CA ASN A 34 23.94 0.82 -24.79
C ASN A 34 25.34 1.22 -25.31
N ALA A 35 26.19 1.76 -24.44
CA ALA A 35 27.58 2.06 -24.78
C ALA A 35 28.37 0.79 -25.11
N LEU A 36 28.22 -0.28 -24.30
CA LEU A 36 28.85 -1.58 -24.57
C LEU A 36 28.33 -2.22 -25.87
N LEU A 37 27.04 -2.08 -26.18
CA LEU A 37 26.45 -2.55 -27.44
C LEU A 37 26.99 -1.78 -28.65
N ALA A 38 27.17 -0.47 -28.53
CA ALA A 38 27.80 0.35 -29.58
C ALA A 38 29.27 -0.05 -29.78
N GLU A 39 30.01 -0.27 -28.70
CA GLU A 39 31.40 -0.75 -28.73
C GLU A 39 31.51 -2.13 -29.40
N ARG A 40 30.60 -3.05 -29.08
CA ARG A 40 30.49 -4.36 -29.75
C ARG A 40 30.26 -4.20 -31.25
N SER A 41 29.32 -3.35 -31.64
CA SER A 41 29.01 -3.10 -33.05
C SER A 41 30.22 -2.56 -33.81
N ALA A 42 30.96 -1.62 -33.21
CA ALA A 42 32.18 -1.09 -33.81
C ALA A 42 33.29 -2.14 -33.94
N LYS A 43 33.53 -2.95 -32.90
CA LYS A 43 34.52 -4.04 -32.93
C LYS A 43 34.16 -5.14 -33.93
N PHE A 44 32.88 -5.45 -34.07
CA PHE A 44 32.41 -6.41 -35.07
C PHE A 44 32.57 -5.88 -36.50
N GLY A 45 32.35 -4.57 -36.72
CA GLY A 45 32.67 -3.91 -37.99
C GLY A 45 34.16 -3.99 -38.33
N GLN A 46 35.04 -3.74 -37.36
CA GLN A 46 36.49 -3.87 -37.54
C GLN A 46 36.92 -5.33 -37.84
N TYR A 47 36.24 -6.31 -37.24
CA TYR A 47 36.45 -7.72 -37.55
C TYR A 47 36.09 -8.03 -39.01
N ASP A 48 34.93 -7.56 -39.47
CA ASP A 48 34.47 -7.77 -40.84
C ASP A 48 35.38 -7.08 -41.87
N GLU A 49 35.84 -5.86 -41.58
CA GLU A 49 36.87 -5.18 -42.37
C GLU A 49 38.20 -5.96 -42.39
N SER A 50 38.61 -6.52 -41.25
CA SER A 50 39.84 -7.33 -41.16
C SER A 50 39.77 -8.65 -41.92
N LEU A 51 38.57 -9.24 -42.08
CA LEU A 51 38.34 -10.41 -42.92
C LEU A 51 38.48 -10.08 -44.41
N ASN A 52 38.01 -8.89 -44.80
CA ASN A 52 38.04 -8.41 -46.18
C ASN A 52 39.40 -7.85 -46.61
N GLN A 53 40.25 -7.41 -45.66
CA GLN A 53 41.62 -7.00 -45.94
C GLN A 53 42.52 -8.20 -46.27
N ARG A 54 42.70 -8.47 -47.57
CA ARG A 54 43.62 -9.49 -48.08
C ARG A 54 44.94 -8.81 -48.49
N THR A 55 45.89 -8.66 -47.57
CA THR A 55 47.12 -7.88 -47.82
C THR A 55 48.29 -8.69 -48.38
N GLY A 56 48.12 -9.99 -48.67
CA GLY A 56 49.14 -10.81 -49.31
C GLY A 56 49.29 -10.49 -50.81
N ILE A 57 50.49 -10.68 -51.36
CA ILE A 57 50.89 -10.36 -52.75
C ILE A 57 50.00 -11.01 -53.83
N PHE A 58 49.17 -12.00 -53.47
CA PHE A 58 48.23 -12.68 -54.37
C PHE A 58 46.77 -12.66 -53.88
N GLY A 59 46.40 -11.75 -52.97
CA GLY A 59 45.06 -11.73 -52.36
C GLY A 59 44.83 -12.90 -51.39
N TRP A 60 45.88 -13.40 -50.75
CA TRP A 60 45.78 -14.39 -49.67
C TRP A 60 45.95 -13.68 -48.33
N GLN A 61 45.22 -14.13 -47.32
CA GLN A 61 45.40 -13.64 -45.94
C GLN A 61 46.75 -14.08 -45.42
N THR A 62 47.52 -13.13 -44.86
CA THR A 62 48.79 -13.46 -44.22
C THR A 62 48.55 -13.95 -42.79
N ARG A 63 49.55 -14.63 -42.20
CA ARG A 63 49.49 -15.04 -40.79
C ARG A 63 49.27 -13.84 -39.83
N LYS A 64 49.74 -12.65 -40.21
CA LYS A 64 49.56 -11.41 -39.43
C LYS A 64 48.10 -10.97 -39.44
N ASP A 65 47.43 -11.04 -40.58
CA ASP A 65 46.02 -10.65 -40.74
C ASP A 65 45.09 -11.59 -39.97
N ILE A 66 45.38 -12.91 -40.02
CA ILE A 66 44.67 -13.92 -39.25
C ILE A 66 44.84 -13.70 -37.73
N LYS A 67 46.05 -13.34 -37.29
CA LYS A 67 46.28 -13.04 -35.86
C LYS A 67 45.52 -11.79 -35.42
N ASN A 68 45.45 -10.76 -36.26
CA ASN A 68 44.73 -9.53 -35.97
C ASN A 68 43.20 -9.77 -35.90
N SER A 69 42.62 -10.48 -36.87
CA SER A 69 41.20 -10.77 -36.87
C SER A 69 40.77 -11.62 -35.68
N ASN A 70 41.61 -12.59 -35.27
CA ASN A 70 41.33 -13.43 -34.10
C ASN A 70 41.43 -12.64 -32.78
N GLU A 71 42.34 -11.67 -32.69
CA GLU A 71 42.41 -10.76 -31.55
C GLU A 71 41.20 -9.84 -31.45
N ILE A 72 40.68 -9.34 -32.59
CA ILE A 72 39.43 -8.57 -32.62
C ILE A 72 38.25 -9.46 -32.18
N LEU A 73 38.19 -10.71 -32.65
CA LEU A 73 37.17 -11.67 -32.23
C LEU A 73 37.21 -11.95 -30.72
N ARG A 74 38.41 -12.12 -30.15
CA ARG A 74 38.61 -12.23 -28.69
C ARG A 74 38.05 -11.02 -27.96
N GLN A 75 38.31 -9.83 -28.48
CA GLN A 75 37.84 -8.58 -27.89
C GLN A 75 36.32 -8.41 -27.99
N VAL A 76 35.69 -8.89 -29.07
CA VAL A 76 34.22 -8.96 -29.19
C VAL A 76 33.65 -9.89 -28.11
N VAL A 77 34.19 -11.10 -27.94
CA VAL A 77 33.72 -12.07 -26.92
C VAL A 77 33.84 -11.50 -25.50
N LEU A 78 34.93 -10.80 -25.19
CA LEU A 78 35.09 -10.12 -23.89
C LEU A 78 34.05 -9.01 -23.69
N THR A 79 33.72 -8.27 -24.76
CA THR A 79 32.68 -7.23 -24.73
C THR A 79 31.30 -7.86 -24.52
N ASP A 80 31.02 -9.00 -25.17
CA ASP A 80 29.77 -9.76 -25.02
C ASP A 80 29.59 -10.26 -23.58
N ASN A 81 30.66 -10.80 -22.97
CA ASN A 81 30.63 -11.20 -21.56
C ASN A 81 30.29 -10.03 -20.62
N ASN A 82 30.84 -8.84 -20.88
CA ASN A 82 30.52 -7.64 -20.11
C ASN A 82 29.05 -7.22 -20.31
N ILE A 83 28.53 -7.28 -21.54
CA ILE A 83 27.12 -7.02 -21.84
C ILE A 83 26.22 -7.99 -21.06
N PHE A 84 26.52 -9.29 -21.08
CA PHE A 84 25.74 -10.29 -20.34
C PHE A 84 25.73 -10.02 -18.83
N LYS A 85 26.86 -9.61 -18.26
CA LYS A 85 26.95 -9.27 -16.84
C LYS A 85 26.03 -8.10 -16.47
N GLU A 86 26.07 -7.02 -17.26
CA GLU A 86 25.25 -5.83 -17.02
C GLU A 86 23.75 -6.10 -17.27
N LEU A 87 23.40 -6.91 -18.28
CA LEU A 87 22.03 -7.34 -18.52
C LEU A 87 21.47 -8.20 -17.38
N LYS A 88 22.30 -9.08 -16.78
CA LYS A 88 21.90 -9.86 -15.61
C LYS A 88 21.56 -8.95 -14.42
N VAL A 89 22.38 -7.93 -14.18
CA VAL A 89 22.11 -6.93 -13.13
C VAL A 89 20.79 -6.20 -13.38
N LEU A 90 20.52 -5.75 -14.61
CA LEU A 90 19.26 -5.11 -14.98
C LEU A 90 18.03 -6.02 -14.77
N MET A 91 18.19 -7.32 -15.04
CA MET A 91 17.13 -8.32 -14.85
C MET A 91 16.84 -8.53 -13.36
N GLU A 92 17.89 -8.67 -12.54
CA GLU A 92 17.79 -8.83 -11.09
C GLU A 92 17.11 -7.61 -10.43
N TYR A 93 17.43 -6.39 -10.86
CA TYR A 93 16.73 -5.18 -10.42
C TYR A 93 15.23 -5.21 -10.77
N LYS A 94 14.87 -5.69 -11.95
CA LYS A 94 13.47 -5.79 -12.39
C LYS A 94 12.71 -6.86 -11.59
N ASP A 95 13.34 -7.99 -11.32
CA ASP A 95 12.76 -9.08 -10.53
C ASP A 95 12.54 -8.64 -9.08
N LEU A 96 13.49 -7.93 -8.48
CA LEU A 96 13.33 -7.34 -7.14
C LEU A 96 12.15 -6.36 -7.09
N GLN A 97 12.00 -5.47 -8.09
CA GLN A 97 10.85 -4.56 -8.17
C GLN A 97 9.53 -5.32 -8.32
N ASN A 98 9.49 -6.39 -9.11
CA ASN A 98 8.29 -7.21 -9.27
C ASN A 98 7.93 -7.94 -7.96
N GLN A 99 8.91 -8.52 -7.27
CA GLN A 99 8.69 -9.17 -5.97
C GLN A 99 8.15 -8.18 -4.93
N GLN A 100 8.69 -6.96 -4.87
CA GLN A 100 8.17 -5.92 -3.99
C GLN A 100 6.72 -5.55 -4.31
N LYS A 101 6.37 -5.42 -5.60
CA LYS A 101 4.97 -5.13 -6.01
C LYS A 101 4.00 -6.23 -5.61
N VAL A 102 4.38 -7.49 -5.82
CA VAL A 102 3.56 -8.66 -5.42
C VAL A 102 3.40 -8.71 -3.90
N ALA A 103 4.50 -8.58 -3.14
CA ALA A 103 4.45 -8.58 -1.68
C ALA A 103 3.60 -7.43 -1.10
N VAL A 104 3.64 -6.24 -1.70
CA VAL A 104 2.78 -5.11 -1.30
C VAL A 104 1.31 -5.39 -1.59
N ALA A 105 0.99 -6.01 -2.73
CA ALA A 105 -0.38 -6.40 -3.07
C ALA A 105 -0.93 -7.45 -2.09
N ASP A 106 -0.14 -8.49 -1.78
CA ASP A 106 -0.52 -9.54 -0.83
C ASP A 106 -0.76 -8.98 0.58
N HIS A 107 0.16 -8.14 1.07
CA HIS A 107 -0.01 -7.47 2.36
C HIS A 107 -1.19 -6.49 2.37
N SER A 108 -1.51 -5.86 1.24
CA SER A 108 -2.69 -4.99 1.14
C SER A 108 -3.98 -5.80 1.23
N GLN A 109 -4.05 -6.96 0.58
CA GLN A 109 -5.22 -7.84 0.63
C GLN A 109 -5.44 -8.37 2.05
N GLU A 110 -4.39 -8.82 2.73
CA GLU A 110 -4.46 -9.28 4.13
C GLU A 110 -4.98 -8.19 5.07
N LYS A 111 -4.51 -6.94 4.89
CA LYS A 111 -5.01 -5.78 5.66
C LYS A 111 -6.47 -5.49 5.38
N LEU A 112 -6.89 -5.53 4.11
CA LEU A 112 -8.28 -5.31 3.72
C LEU A 112 -9.21 -6.36 4.36
N ASP A 113 -8.81 -7.63 4.35
CA ASP A 113 -9.57 -8.71 5.00
C ASP A 113 -9.67 -8.51 6.52
N SER A 114 -8.57 -8.07 7.16
CA SER A 114 -8.55 -7.74 8.58
C SER A 114 -9.49 -6.56 8.92
N TYR A 115 -9.45 -5.48 8.12
CA TYR A 115 -10.35 -4.35 8.28
C TYR A 115 -11.81 -4.74 8.07
N MET A 116 -12.10 -5.56 7.06
CA MET A 116 -13.45 -6.05 6.82
C MET A 116 -13.98 -6.86 8.01
N ARG A 117 -13.15 -7.75 8.60
CA ARG A 117 -13.52 -8.50 9.82
C ARG A 117 -13.77 -7.56 11.01
N ALA A 118 -12.94 -6.55 11.20
CA ALA A 118 -13.11 -5.57 12.26
C ALA A 118 -14.40 -4.76 12.09
N ILE A 119 -14.70 -4.31 10.86
CA ILE A 119 -15.92 -3.59 10.53
C ILE A 119 -17.16 -4.45 10.79
N LYS A 120 -17.16 -5.72 10.35
CA LYS A 120 -18.27 -6.65 10.64
C LYS A 120 -18.49 -6.82 12.14
N LYS A 121 -17.41 -7.05 12.91
CA LYS A 121 -17.50 -7.15 14.37
C LYS A 121 -18.09 -5.89 15.01
N LEU A 122 -17.71 -4.71 14.53
CA LEU A 122 -18.27 -3.44 15.00
C LEU A 122 -19.75 -3.28 14.62
N GLN A 123 -20.14 -3.73 13.43
CA GLN A 123 -21.55 -3.73 13.00
C GLN A 123 -22.39 -4.67 13.87
N ASP A 124 -21.93 -5.90 14.09
CA ASP A 124 -22.62 -6.87 14.95
C ASP A 124 -22.77 -6.32 16.38
N GLN A 125 -21.73 -5.71 16.93
CA GLN A 125 -21.79 -5.06 18.25
C GLN A 125 -22.78 -3.89 18.26
N ASN A 126 -22.83 -3.08 17.21
CA ASN A 126 -23.76 -1.97 17.10
C ASN A 126 -25.22 -2.45 17.05
N GLU A 127 -25.50 -3.52 16.28
CA GLU A 127 -26.81 -4.15 16.23
C GLU A 127 -27.22 -4.71 17.59
N LEU A 128 -26.31 -5.43 18.27
CA LEU A 128 -26.56 -5.93 19.62
C LEU A 128 -26.85 -4.79 20.61
N LEU A 129 -26.09 -3.70 20.56
CA LEU A 129 -26.31 -2.53 21.41
C LEU A 129 -27.64 -1.84 21.10
N LYS A 130 -28.04 -1.74 19.82
CA LYS A 130 -29.36 -1.21 19.44
C LYS A 130 -30.49 -2.08 19.99
N VAL A 131 -30.38 -3.41 19.88
CA VAL A 131 -31.36 -4.35 20.43
C VAL A 131 -31.45 -4.27 21.95
N GLN A 132 -30.32 -4.09 22.64
CA GLN A 132 -30.30 -3.88 24.09
C GLN A 132 -30.91 -2.53 24.48
N ALA A 133 -30.61 -1.46 23.74
CA ALA A 133 -31.17 -0.13 23.99
C ALA A 133 -32.69 -0.10 23.77
N THR A 134 -33.20 -0.76 22.73
CA THR A 134 -34.66 -0.85 22.49
C THR A 134 -35.37 -1.67 23.57
N LYS A 135 -34.80 -2.82 23.98
CA LYS A 135 -35.33 -3.61 25.10
C LYS A 135 -35.33 -2.83 26.42
N ASN A 136 -34.27 -2.08 26.69
CA ASN A 136 -34.15 -1.27 27.92
C ASN A 136 -35.11 -0.07 27.91
N ASN A 137 -35.31 0.59 26.77
CA ASN A 137 -36.30 1.68 26.67
C ASN A 137 -37.74 1.18 26.84
N GLN A 138 -38.05 -0.02 26.34
CA GLN A 138 -39.37 -0.62 26.51
C GLN A 138 -39.66 -0.99 27.97
N SER A 139 -38.68 -1.49 28.71
CA SER A 139 -38.84 -1.79 30.14
C SER A 139 -39.00 -0.51 30.96
N LEU A 140 -38.15 0.51 30.74
CA LEU A 140 -38.24 1.80 31.42
C LEU A 140 -39.59 2.49 31.17
N SER A 141 -40.08 2.50 29.92
CA SER A 141 -41.40 3.04 29.59
C SER A 141 -42.52 2.32 30.35
N THR A 142 -42.42 1.00 30.51
CA THR A 142 -43.43 0.20 31.21
C THR A 142 -43.43 0.49 32.72
N TYR A 143 -42.26 0.61 33.33
CA TYR A 143 -42.13 0.98 34.75
C TYR A 143 -42.66 2.40 35.03
N ILE A 144 -42.40 3.36 34.13
CA ILE A 144 -42.91 4.73 34.25
C ILE A 144 -44.45 4.75 34.19
N ILE A 145 -45.05 3.98 33.28
CA ILE A 145 -46.52 3.88 33.15
C ILE A 145 -47.14 3.29 34.43
N ILE A 146 -46.56 2.21 34.97
CA ILE A 146 -47.05 1.57 36.21
C ILE A 146 -46.94 2.53 37.41
N ALA A 147 -45.83 3.28 37.52
CA ALA A 147 -45.65 4.26 38.58
C ALA A 147 -46.70 5.39 38.50
N LEU A 148 -47.02 5.86 37.29
CA LEU A 148 -48.01 6.91 37.07
C LEU A 148 -49.43 6.43 37.46
N ILE A 149 -49.79 5.19 37.14
CA ILE A 149 -51.06 4.57 37.55
C ILE A 149 -51.15 4.46 39.08
N LEU A 150 -50.09 4.06 39.76
CA LEU A 150 -50.05 3.97 41.23
C LEU A 150 -50.25 5.33 41.91
N ILE A 151 -49.63 6.39 41.38
CA ILE A 151 -49.80 7.75 41.90
C ILE A 151 -51.26 8.21 41.69
N MET A 152 -51.85 7.94 40.53
CA MET A 152 -53.24 8.30 40.25
C MET A 152 -54.22 7.55 41.18
N ALA A 153 -54.03 6.25 41.36
CA ALA A 153 -54.85 5.42 42.23
C ALA A 153 -54.70 5.81 43.71
N GLY A 154 -53.47 6.07 44.16
CA GLY A 154 -53.17 6.54 45.51
C GLY A 154 -53.77 7.92 45.78
N GLY A 155 -53.65 8.85 44.83
CA GLY A 155 -54.26 10.17 44.90
C GLY A 155 -55.79 10.09 44.97
N PHE A 156 -56.41 9.27 44.12
CA PHE A 156 -57.86 9.06 44.12
C PHE A 156 -58.37 8.44 45.43
N TYR A 157 -57.63 7.48 46.00
CA TYR A 157 -57.95 6.89 47.29
C TYR A 157 -57.84 7.91 48.43
N PHE A 158 -56.77 8.73 48.44
CA PHE A 158 -56.57 9.77 49.44
C PHE A 158 -57.66 10.86 49.38
N PHE A 159 -57.98 11.36 48.18
CA PHE A 159 -59.07 12.32 47.98
C PHE A 159 -60.42 11.76 48.42
N ASN A 160 -60.76 10.52 48.06
CA ASN A 160 -61.99 9.88 48.52
C ASN A 160 -62.05 9.68 50.03
N LYS A 161 -60.90 9.42 50.68
CA LYS A 161 -60.81 9.30 52.14
C LYS A 161 -61.04 10.65 52.83
N GLU A 162 -60.47 11.74 52.30
CA GLU A 162 -60.72 13.11 52.77
C GLU A 162 -62.19 13.51 52.60
N LEU A 163 -62.79 13.28 51.42
CA LEU A 163 -64.21 13.55 51.15
C LEU A 163 -65.15 12.79 52.11
N LYS A 164 -64.83 11.55 52.47
CA LYS A 164 -65.60 10.78 53.46
C LYS A 164 -65.44 11.32 54.88
N ARG A 165 -64.27 11.89 55.24
CA ARG A 165 -64.05 12.54 56.54
C ARG A 165 -64.85 13.84 56.67
N TYR A 166 -64.87 14.67 55.63
CA TYR A 166 -65.71 15.87 55.59
C TYR A 166 -67.20 15.54 55.78
N LYS A 167 -67.74 14.58 55.03
CA LYS A 167 -69.15 14.16 55.17
C LYS A 167 -69.50 13.54 56.53
N LYS A 168 -68.53 12.94 57.23
CA LYS A 168 -68.75 12.36 58.57
C LYS A 168 -68.79 13.44 59.65
N ASN A 169 -67.96 14.48 59.53
CA ASN A 169 -67.93 15.59 60.48
C ASN A 169 -69.18 16.47 60.38
N GLU A 170 -69.76 16.60 59.19
CA GLU A 170 -71.02 17.32 58.95
C GLU A 170 -72.24 16.59 59.57
N LYS A 171 -72.26 15.26 59.55
CA LYS A 171 -73.33 14.46 60.18
C LYS A 171 -73.25 14.33 61.70
N SER A 172 -72.11 14.67 62.31
CA SER A 172 -71.93 14.60 63.77
C SER A 172 -72.18 15.95 64.46
N ALA A 173 -72.48 17.00 63.68
CA ALA A 173 -72.78 18.36 64.12
C ALA A 173 -74.28 18.71 64.05
N VAL A 174 -75.13 17.71 63.78
CA VAL A 174 -76.61 17.76 63.88
C VAL A 174 -77.03 16.78 64.97
#